data_AF-A0A5C7PMA9-F1
#
_entry.id   AF-A0A5C7PMA9-F1
#
_cell.length_a   1.000
_cell.length_b   1.000
_cell.length_c   1.000
_cell.angle_alpha   90.00
_cell.angle_beta   90.00
_cell.angle_gamma   90.00
#
_symmetry.space_group_name_H-M   'P 1'
#
loop_
_entity.id
_entity.type
_entity.pdbx_description
1 polymer ?
#
loop_
_entity_poly.entity_id
_entity_poly.type
_entity_poly.pdbx_seq_one_letter_code
_entity_poly.pdbx_strand_id
1 'polypeptide(L)'
;MSKSDDIPDLEDAIEQLAEFFGFNAHYDFKVDGERYRITYRQFLPPDVERAIQAADKSLEDCDRTEIILPNGRKAKGPGYAIPYQRNGEILPDQRDALRLIAMWGEEKYRKFEAYCNRIGSGSSELLTAVWAKMDAEYEKWRSTGSKSSDRD
;
A
#
# COMPACT_ATOMS: atom_id res chain seq x y z
N MET A 1 20.21 -29.49 -24.50
CA MET A 1 20.88 -28.64 -23.50
C MET A 1 19.91 -28.51 -22.33
N SER A 2 20.23 -29.15 -21.20
CA SER A 2 19.44 -29.06 -19.98
C SER A 2 19.48 -27.61 -19.50
N LYS A 3 18.34 -26.91 -19.49
CA LYS A 3 18.24 -25.63 -18.78
C LYS A 3 18.49 -25.96 -17.30
N SER A 4 19.39 -25.23 -16.66
CA SER A 4 19.64 -25.39 -15.23
C SER A 4 18.32 -25.22 -14.48
N ASP A 5 18.03 -26.15 -13.58
CA ASP A 5 16.99 -26.03 -12.56
C ASP A 5 17.46 -25.01 -11.49
N ASP A 6 17.80 -23.79 -11.91
CA ASP A 6 18.11 -22.72 -10.98
C ASP A 6 16.79 -22.30 -10.33
N ILE A 7 16.66 -22.59 -9.03
CA ILE A 7 15.54 -22.11 -8.22
C ILE A 7 15.55 -20.58 -8.31
N PRO A 8 14.49 -19.93 -8.84
CA PRO A 8 14.44 -18.49 -8.92
C PRO A 8 14.58 -17.89 -7.53
N ASP A 9 15.20 -16.71 -7.44
CA ASP A 9 15.16 -15.98 -6.18
C ASP A 9 13.70 -15.61 -5.83
N LEU A 10 13.48 -15.21 -4.57
CA LEU A 10 12.12 -14.98 -4.08
C LEU A 10 11.38 -13.91 -4.89
N GLU A 11 12.10 -12.92 -5.42
CA GLU A 11 11.50 -11.82 -6.20
C GLU A 11 11.07 -12.32 -7.58
N ASP A 12 11.96 -13.04 -8.28
CA ASP A 12 11.67 -13.69 -9.55
C ASP A 12 10.53 -14.72 -9.42
N ALA A 13 10.50 -15.47 -8.31
CA ALA A 13 9.43 -16.43 -8.03
C ALA A 13 8.07 -15.75 -7.84
N ILE A 14 8.04 -14.60 -7.15
CA ILE A 14 6.83 -13.80 -6.94
C ILE A 14 6.34 -13.20 -8.26
N GLU A 15 7.24 -12.65 -9.09
CA GLU A 15 6.88 -12.09 -10.40
C GLU A 15 6.34 -13.18 -11.33
N GLN A 16 7.00 -14.36 -11.40
CA GLN A 16 6.52 -15.50 -12.18
C GLN A 16 5.15 -16.00 -11.72
N LEU A 17 4.93 -16.08 -10.41
CA LEU A 17 3.64 -16.50 -9.85
C LEU A 17 2.52 -15.49 -10.19
N ALA A 18 2.81 -14.20 -10.08
CA ALA A 18 1.87 -13.14 -10.39
C ALA A 18 1.51 -13.11 -11.88
N GLU A 19 2.51 -13.24 -12.76
CA GLU A 19 2.31 -13.36 -14.20
C GLU A 19 1.46 -14.59 -14.55
N PHE A 20 1.76 -15.75 -13.96
CA PHE A 20 0.98 -16.98 -14.17
C PHE A 20 -0.49 -16.81 -13.81
N PHE A 21 -0.80 -16.07 -12.75
CA PHE A 21 -2.17 -15.81 -12.31
C PHE A 21 -2.78 -14.53 -12.91
N GLY A 22 -2.06 -13.79 -13.75
CA GLY A 22 -2.57 -12.61 -14.45
C GLY A 22 -2.87 -11.41 -13.55
N PHE A 23 -2.12 -11.24 -12.45
CA PHE A 23 -2.12 -10.03 -11.63
C PHE A 23 -0.70 -9.48 -11.48
N ASN A 24 -0.56 -8.23 -11.02
CA ASN A 24 0.77 -7.65 -10.79
C ASN A 24 1.19 -7.78 -9.32
N ALA A 25 2.37 -8.35 -9.06
CA ALA A 25 2.96 -8.38 -7.72
C ALA A 25 3.43 -7.00 -7.24
N HIS A 26 3.81 -6.15 -8.19
CA HIS A 26 4.38 -4.83 -7.94
C HIS A 26 3.75 -3.78 -8.84
N TYR A 27 3.67 -2.55 -8.36
CA TYR A 27 3.38 -1.38 -9.18
C TYR A 27 4.61 -0.46 -9.16
N ASP A 28 5.31 -0.45 -10.29
CA ASP A 28 6.51 0.35 -10.48
C ASP A 28 6.18 1.66 -11.21
N PHE A 29 6.69 2.77 -10.70
CA PHE A 29 6.56 4.07 -11.34
C PHE A 29 7.83 4.91 -11.13
N LYS A 30 8.00 5.96 -11.94
CA LYS A 30 9.17 6.84 -11.87
C LYS A 30 8.76 8.22 -11.40
N VAL A 31 9.53 8.74 -10.44
CA VAL A 31 9.41 10.11 -9.94
C VAL A 31 10.79 10.72 -9.96
N ASP A 32 10.95 11.83 -10.67
CA ASP A 32 12.22 12.55 -10.82
C ASP A 32 13.40 11.66 -11.25
N GLY A 33 13.13 10.68 -12.11
CA GLY A 33 14.13 9.71 -12.58
C GLY A 33 14.41 8.54 -11.63
N GLU A 34 13.94 8.59 -10.38
CA GLU A 34 14.04 7.51 -9.41
C GLU A 34 12.84 6.54 -9.53
N ARG A 35 13.10 5.23 -9.39
CA ARG A 35 12.06 4.19 -9.42
C ARG A 35 11.48 3.98 -8.02
N TYR A 36 10.16 3.98 -7.95
CA TYR A 36 9.36 3.64 -6.78
C TYR A 36 8.57 2.37 -7.08
N ARG A 37 8.47 1.51 -6.06
CA ARG A 37 7.81 0.20 -6.17
C ARG A 37 6.84 0.04 -5.02
N ILE A 38 5.57 -0.22 -5.32
CA ILE A 38 4.58 -0.64 -4.33
C ILE A 38 4.35 -2.13 -4.51
N THR A 39 4.75 -2.92 -3.52
CA THR A 39 4.50 -4.36 -3.50
C THR A 39 3.09 -4.65 -3.02
N TYR A 40 2.41 -5.58 -3.67
CA TYR A 40 1.11 -6.06 -3.22
C TYR A 40 1.25 -6.67 -1.82
N ARG A 41 0.29 -6.39 -0.95
CA ARG A 41 0.35 -6.73 0.48
C ARG A 41 0.64 -8.21 0.77
N GLN A 42 0.25 -9.13 -0.12
CA GLN A 42 0.47 -10.58 0.06
C GLN A 42 1.92 -11.02 -0.23
N PHE A 43 2.72 -10.16 -0.86
CA PHE A 43 4.12 -10.44 -1.22
C PHE A 43 5.10 -9.54 -0.47
N LEU A 44 4.65 -8.90 0.61
CA LEU A 44 5.54 -8.08 1.42
C LEU A 44 6.56 -8.97 2.14
N PRO A 45 7.84 -8.55 2.16
CA PRO A 45 8.81 -9.13 3.07
C PRO A 45 8.32 -9.06 4.53
N PRO A 46 8.55 -10.09 5.37
CA PRO A 46 8.02 -10.14 6.74
C PRO A 46 8.46 -8.97 7.64
N ASP A 47 9.64 -8.41 7.39
CA ASP A 47 10.14 -7.21 8.08
C ASP A 47 9.37 -5.96 7.69
N VAL A 48 9.08 -5.76 6.40
CA VAL A 48 8.25 -4.66 5.90
C VAL A 48 6.81 -4.79 6.41
N GLU A 49 6.26 -6.02 6.39
CA GLU A 49 4.92 -6.29 6.93
C GLU A 49 4.84 -5.91 8.42
N ARG A 50 5.83 -6.33 9.23
CA ARG A 50 5.90 -5.95 10.65
C ARG A 50 6.03 -4.45 10.85
N ALA A 51 6.81 -3.77 10.02
CA ALA A 51 6.96 -2.31 10.09
C ALA A 51 5.64 -1.59 9.76
N ILE A 52 4.90 -2.05 8.76
CA ILE A 52 3.55 -1.55 8.43
C ILE A 52 2.58 -1.81 9.59
N GLN A 53 2.57 -3.01 10.16
CA GLN A 53 1.72 -3.34 11.31
C GLN A 53 2.05 -2.47 12.53
N ALA A 54 3.34 -2.21 12.79
CA ALA A 54 3.77 -1.32 13.87
C ALA A 54 3.32 0.13 13.62
N ALA A 55 3.43 0.61 12.37
CA ALA A 55 2.92 1.91 11.97
C ALA A 55 1.41 2.02 12.19
N ASP A 56 0.64 1.03 11.73
CA ASP A 56 -0.82 0.99 11.93
C ASP A 56 -1.19 0.96 13.42
N LYS A 57 -0.48 0.15 14.22
CA LYS A 57 -0.69 0.06 15.67
C LYS A 57 -0.39 1.38 16.37
N SER A 58 0.65 2.12 15.94
CA SER A 58 0.98 3.43 16.51
C SER A 58 -0.14 4.46 16.37
N LEU A 59 -1.04 4.25 15.40
CA LEU A 59 -2.20 5.11 15.15
C LEU A 59 -3.44 4.72 15.93
N GLU A 60 -3.44 3.57 16.63
CA GLU A 60 -4.57 3.11 17.44
C GLU A 60 -4.78 3.99 18.66
N ASP A 61 -3.68 4.42 19.30
CA ASP A 61 -3.68 5.28 20.49
C ASP A 61 -3.77 6.77 20.16
N CYS A 62 -3.98 7.14 18.88
CA CYS A 62 -4.13 8.53 18.49
C CYS A 62 -5.51 9.06 18.91
N ASP A 63 -5.54 10.33 19.33
CA ASP A 63 -6.75 11.09 19.58
C ASP A 63 -7.57 11.14 18.29
N ARG A 64 -8.71 10.45 18.26
CA ARG A 64 -9.66 10.52 17.15
C ARG A 64 -10.65 11.64 17.43
N THR A 65 -10.35 12.84 16.92
CA THR A 65 -11.26 13.98 17.05
C THR A 65 -12.61 13.62 16.40
N GLU A 66 -13.67 13.63 17.19
CA GLU A 66 -15.04 13.39 16.73
C GLU A 66 -15.49 14.62 15.94
N ILE A 67 -15.56 14.52 14.61
CA ILE A 67 -16.10 15.61 13.79
C ILE A 67 -17.62 15.49 13.70
N ILE A 68 -18.30 16.62 13.92
CA ILE A 68 -19.73 16.75 13.67
C ILE A 68 -19.87 17.15 12.20
N LEU A 69 -20.45 16.26 11.39
CA LEU A 69 -20.76 16.53 10.00
C LEU A 69 -21.84 17.62 9.88
N PRO A 70 -21.97 18.29 8.73
CA PRO A 70 -23.01 19.31 8.50
C PRO A 70 -24.45 18.80 8.72
N ASN A 71 -24.67 17.48 8.66
CA ASN A 71 -25.94 16.82 8.95
C ASN A 71 -26.14 16.49 10.45
N GLY A 72 -25.28 17.00 11.34
CA GLY A 72 -25.31 16.78 12.78
C GLY A 72 -24.82 15.40 13.23
N ARG A 73 -24.46 14.50 12.30
CA ARG A 73 -23.93 13.17 12.68
C ARG A 73 -22.48 13.30 13.13
N LYS A 74 -22.18 12.64 14.24
CA LYS A 74 -20.80 12.42 14.71
C LYS A 74 -20.16 11.38 13.81
N ALA A 75 -19.10 11.75 13.09
CA ALA A 75 -18.26 10.82 12.37
C ALA A 75 -16.98 10.57 13.19
N LYS A 76 -16.79 9.31 13.56
CA LYS A 76 -15.50 8.76 14.00
C LYS A 76 -15.10 7.76 12.95
N GLY A 77 -14.00 8.00 12.24
CA GLY A 77 -13.48 7.01 11.33
C GLY A 77 -12.51 7.57 10.29
N PRO A 78 -11.72 6.67 9.67
CA PRO A 78 -10.64 6.99 8.73
C PRO A 78 -11.12 7.50 7.36
N GLY A 79 -12.39 7.89 7.22
CA GLY A 79 -13.00 8.29 5.95
C GLY A 79 -13.07 9.80 5.71
N TYR A 80 -12.70 10.60 6.71
CA TYR A 80 -12.45 12.03 6.53
C TYR A 80 -10.96 12.23 6.76
N ALA A 81 -10.32 13.12 5.98
CA ALA A 81 -8.92 13.53 6.13
C ALA A 81 -8.68 14.27 7.46
N ILE A 82 -8.97 13.60 8.57
CA ILE A 82 -8.73 14.08 9.92
C ILE A 82 -7.29 13.72 10.21
N PRO A 83 -6.42 14.71 10.42
CA PRO A 83 -5.05 14.42 10.79
C PRO A 83 -5.03 13.63 12.09
N TYR A 84 -4.26 12.55 12.14
CA TYR A 84 -4.01 11.83 13.39
C TYR A 84 -3.41 12.79 14.40
N GLN A 85 -3.91 12.77 15.64
CA GLN A 85 -3.42 13.59 16.74
C GLN A 85 -2.90 12.72 17.88
N ARG A 86 -1.88 13.15 18.59
CA ARG A 86 -1.41 12.52 19.82
C ARG A 86 -1.12 13.59 20.86
N ASN A 87 -1.81 13.54 22.00
CA ASN A 87 -1.70 14.53 23.05
C ASN A 87 -2.01 15.96 22.55
N GLY A 88 -2.96 16.10 21.62
CA GLY A 88 -3.33 17.37 21.01
C GLY A 88 -2.38 17.88 19.90
N GLU A 89 -1.29 17.19 19.59
CA GLU A 89 -0.39 17.52 18.48
C GLU A 89 -0.75 16.74 17.22
N ILE A 90 -0.82 17.41 16.07
CA ILE A 90 -1.03 16.77 14.77
C ILE A 90 0.22 15.99 14.38
N LEU A 91 0.05 14.71 14.08
CA LEU A 91 1.11 13.89 13.52
C LEU A 91 1.48 14.40 12.12
N PRO A 92 2.78 14.42 11.80
CA PRO A 92 3.27 14.94 10.52
C PRO A 92 2.81 14.07 9.34
N ASP A 93 2.64 12.77 9.57
CA ASP A 93 2.35 11.79 8.54
C ASP A 93 1.00 11.11 8.76
N GLN A 94 0.25 10.93 7.66
CA GLN A 94 -0.96 10.12 7.65
C GLN A 94 -0.63 8.63 7.57
N ARG A 95 -1.65 7.78 7.74
CA ARG A 95 -1.50 6.32 7.69
C ARG A 95 -0.74 5.82 6.46
N ASP A 96 -1.13 6.25 5.26
CA ASP A 96 -0.46 5.79 4.03
C ASP A 96 0.97 6.30 3.93
N ALA A 97 1.25 7.52 4.37
CA ALA A 97 2.61 8.05 4.47
C ALA A 97 3.48 7.17 5.38
N LEU A 98 2.99 6.82 6.58
CA LEU A 98 3.70 5.95 7.51
C LEU A 98 3.96 4.55 6.94
N ARG A 99 3.01 3.99 6.20
CA ARG A 99 3.17 2.70 5.52
C ARG A 99 4.17 2.79 4.37
N LEU A 100 4.15 3.85 3.57
CA LEU A 100 5.12 4.08 2.52
C LEU A 100 6.53 4.33 3.07
N ILE A 101 6.66 5.01 4.22
CA ILE A 101 7.91 5.12 4.97
C ILE A 101 8.41 3.75 5.41
N ALA A 102 7.53 2.87 5.90
CA ALA A 102 7.89 1.50 6.26
C ALA A 102 8.36 0.67 5.04
N MET A 103 7.83 0.94 3.83
CA MET A 103 8.21 0.24 2.60
C MET A 103 9.48 0.78 1.95
N TRP A 104 9.67 2.10 1.94
CA TRP A 104 10.73 2.77 1.15
C TRP A 104 11.84 3.36 2.00
N GLY A 105 11.63 3.48 3.30
CA GLY A 105 12.42 4.32 4.18
C GLY A 105 12.01 5.79 4.12
N GLU A 106 12.29 6.50 5.21
CA GLU A 106 11.89 7.90 5.36
C GLU A 106 12.54 8.81 4.30
N GLU A 107 13.84 8.66 4.05
CA GLU A 107 14.55 9.50 3.07
C GLU A 107 13.89 9.45 1.68
N LYS A 108 13.57 8.24 1.22
CA LYS A 108 12.95 8.02 -0.09
C LYS A 108 11.51 8.53 -0.13
N TYR A 109 10.74 8.32 0.93
CA TYR A 109 9.40 8.89 1.04
C TYR A 109 9.41 10.43 1.02
N ARG A 110 10.35 11.08 1.73
CA ARG A 110 10.44 12.55 1.75
C ARG A 110 10.80 13.14 0.38
N LYS A 111 11.63 12.46 -0.43
CA LYS A 111 11.89 12.85 -1.82
C LYS A 111 10.61 12.78 -2.67
N PHE A 112 9.85 11.70 -2.54
CA PHE A 112 8.56 11.55 -3.20
C PHE A 112 7.55 12.61 -2.77
N GLU A 113 7.41 12.86 -1.47
CA GLU A 113 6.51 13.87 -0.92
C GLU A 113 6.88 15.28 -1.39
N ALA A 114 8.17 15.64 -1.38
CA ALA A 114 8.65 16.91 -1.90
C ALA A 114 8.32 17.07 -3.39
N TYR A 115 8.43 15.99 -4.18
CA TYR A 115 8.03 16.01 -5.58
C TYR A 115 6.52 16.25 -5.73
N CYS A 116 5.68 15.50 -5.00
CA CYS A 116 4.22 15.65 -5.00
C CYS A 116 3.81 17.09 -4.66
N ASN A 117 4.40 17.66 -3.60
CA ASN A 117 4.17 19.04 -3.20
C ASN A 117 4.59 20.04 -4.28
N ARG A 118 5.73 19.82 -4.95
CA ARG A 118 6.20 20.67 -6.05
C ARG A 118 5.25 20.71 -7.24
N ILE A 119 4.56 19.61 -7.53
CA ILE A 119 3.61 19.52 -8.65
C ILE A 119 2.14 19.76 -8.24
N GLY A 120 1.88 20.12 -6.99
CA GLY A 120 0.52 20.36 -6.48
C GLY A 120 -0.35 19.09 -6.41
N SER A 121 0.26 17.91 -6.30
CA SER A 121 -0.43 16.63 -6.20
C SER A 121 -0.40 16.11 -4.76
N GLY A 122 -1.48 15.46 -4.33
CA GLY A 122 -1.52 14.77 -3.04
C GLY A 122 -0.87 13.38 -3.11
N SER A 123 -0.13 13.00 -2.07
CA SER A 123 0.42 11.66 -1.86
C SER A 123 -0.42 10.80 -0.90
N SER A 124 -1.42 11.39 -0.23
CA SER A 124 -2.01 10.89 1.02
C SER A 124 -2.79 9.57 0.91
N GLU A 125 -3.18 9.15 -0.29
CA GLU A 125 -3.97 7.92 -0.52
C GLU A 125 -3.36 7.01 -1.60
N LEU A 126 -2.11 7.26 -2.02
CA LEU A 126 -1.48 6.51 -3.11
C LEU A 126 -1.46 5.01 -2.82
N LEU A 127 -1.02 4.63 -1.62
CA LEU A 127 -0.88 3.21 -1.26
C LEU A 127 -2.25 2.52 -1.22
N THR A 128 -3.24 3.16 -0.61
CA THR A 128 -4.62 2.68 -0.56
C THR A 128 -5.19 2.47 -1.96
N ALA A 129 -5.01 3.43 -2.86
CA ALA A 129 -5.50 3.31 -4.24
C ALA A 129 -4.81 2.18 -5.02
N VAL A 130 -3.49 2.05 -4.89
CA VAL A 130 -2.72 1.01 -5.58
C VAL A 130 -3.07 -0.38 -5.05
N TRP A 131 -3.15 -0.55 -3.73
CA TRP A 131 -3.57 -1.83 -3.14
C TRP A 131 -5.02 -2.18 -3.48
N ALA A 132 -5.94 -1.21 -3.52
CA ALA A 132 -7.32 -1.48 -3.95
C ALA A 132 -7.39 -1.98 -5.41
N LYS A 133 -6.55 -1.43 -6.29
CA LYS A 133 -6.42 -1.91 -7.67
C LYS A 133 -5.87 -3.35 -7.72
N MET A 134 -4.83 -3.64 -6.96
CA MET A 134 -4.24 -4.99 -6.90
C MET A 134 -5.22 -6.02 -6.28
N ASP A 135 -5.94 -5.64 -5.23
CA ASP A 135 -7.00 -6.48 -4.62
C ASP A 135 -8.08 -6.81 -5.67
N ALA A 136 -8.48 -5.84 -6.50
CA ALA A 136 -9.46 -6.06 -7.56
C ALA A 136 -8.93 -6.98 -8.69
N GLU A 137 -7.65 -6.86 -9.06
CA GLU A 137 -6.99 -7.76 -10.02
C GLU A 137 -6.94 -9.20 -9.49
N TYR A 138 -6.56 -9.36 -8.21
CA TYR A 138 -6.51 -10.65 -7.54
C TYR A 138 -7.90 -11.31 -7.41
N GLU A 139 -8.93 -10.55 -7.01
CA GLU A 139 -10.29 -11.07 -6.87
C GLU A 139 -10.91 -11.44 -8.23
N LYS A 140 -10.59 -10.68 -9.27
CA LYS A 140 -10.95 -11.04 -10.64
C LYS A 140 -10.35 -12.40 -11.02
N TRP A 141 -9.05 -12.60 -10.77
CA TRP A 141 -8.40 -13.90 -10.99
C TRP A 141 -9.08 -15.02 -10.21
N ARG A 142 -9.27 -14.85 -8.89
CA ARG A 142 -9.88 -15.84 -8.00
C ARG A 142 -11.27 -16.25 -8.51
N SER A 143 -12.10 -15.28 -8.88
CA SER A 143 -13.46 -15.53 -9.37
C SER A 143 -13.52 -16.17 -10.76
N THR A 144 -12.51 -15.97 -11.62
CA THR A 144 -12.37 -16.72 -12.88
C THR A 144 -11.87 -18.15 -12.68
N GLY A 145 -10.90 -18.38 -11.79
CA GLY A 145 -10.40 -19.72 -11.47
C GLY A 145 -11.43 -20.58 -10.70
N SER A 146 -12.26 -19.97 -9.86
CA SER A 146 -13.36 -20.65 -9.17
C SER A 146 -14.51 -21.05 -10.11
N LYS A 147 -14.61 -20.49 -11.32
CA LYS A 147 -15.62 -20.86 -12.31
C LYS A 147 -15.17 -21.96 -13.29
N SER A 148 -13.87 -22.28 -13.33
CA SER A 148 -13.34 -23.34 -14.20
C SER A 148 -13.34 -24.72 -13.55
N SER A 149 -13.51 -24.84 -12.23
CA SER A 149 -13.56 -26.15 -11.55
C SER A 149 -14.93 -26.82 -11.54
N ASP A 150 -16.00 -26.12 -11.93
CA ASP A 150 -17.38 -26.63 -11.92
C ASP A 150 -17.86 -27.07 -13.33
N ARG A 151 -16.93 -27.34 -14.25
CA ARG A 151 -17.24 -27.78 -15.63
C ARG A 151 -16.42 -28.98 -16.09
N ASP A 152 -16.13 -29.92 -15.19
CA ASP A 152 -15.74 -31.29 -15.55
C ASP A 152 -16.76 -32.30 -15.02
#